data_AF-A0A351Z3N8-F1
#
_entry.id   AF-A0A351Z3N8-F1
#
_cell.length_a   1.000
_cell.length_b   1.000
_cell.length_c   1.000
_cell.angle_alpha   90.00
_cell.angle_beta   90.00
_cell.angle_gamma   90.00
#
_symmetry.space_group_name_H-M   'P 1'
#
loop_
_entity.id
_entity.type
_entity.pdbx_description
1 polymer ?
#
loop_
_entity_poly.entity_id
_entity_poly.type
_entity_poly.pdbx_seq_one_letter_code
_entity_poly.pdbx_strand_id
1 'polypeptide(L)'
;MTLGSAALGKPQGKASVRREPVADPLCTVYRSVNGSPPENLRKVIELMGGINIVFGEDDVVLIKPNAQWWNQGATNLAALSAFVDLIMERPRGFRGEVVIAENCHRGNSPWTSIDSGWAKGFQRNTDIPGMKNLAELGQSLKKRYGNRFTLRHWINVAYGAKRVFGPKDGAGYVYCDGTGGVPLLSFDNGVAGERHRATIMTYPVFVTDRGTVVDFKNGVWEKGEYSGRPFRFVNFPALNHHSVFCGMTSAVKNYLGVTDLSGGSDPHQGGKLTSQYYNFHSFSFDKSDHGPRPGMLGAEVGVFLNTVRKADLNITAAEWVGLVSRVDPPVARTRAVLASTDPVALDYHSGKYVLFPNSKLAIHDPDNVKSPFRQYLATCAEKSGCVLDESRVDVVSYDIGNKRIRNDDLVLYGDVEWGRDPMLLLKYIYLRFLPI
;
A
#
# COMPACT_ATOMS: atom_id res chain seq x y z
N MET A 1 -16.44 28.26 -42.35
CA MET A 1 -15.91 26.89 -42.20
C MET A 1 -16.18 26.43 -40.78
N THR A 2 -17.24 25.66 -40.62
CA THR A 2 -17.70 25.05 -39.37
C THR A 2 -16.95 23.73 -39.18
N LEU A 3 -16.11 23.66 -38.13
CA LEU A 3 -15.45 22.42 -37.72
C LEU A 3 -16.46 21.53 -37.00
N GLY A 4 -16.83 20.43 -37.65
CA GLY A 4 -17.77 19.44 -37.14
C GLY A 4 -17.23 18.71 -35.91
N SER A 5 -18.08 18.62 -34.90
CA SER A 5 -17.92 17.76 -33.74
C SER A 5 -17.84 16.29 -34.17
N ALA A 6 -16.64 15.70 -34.10
CA ALA A 6 -16.49 14.25 -34.21
C ALA A 6 -17.06 13.59 -32.96
N ALA A 7 -18.21 12.94 -33.12
CA ALA A 7 -18.80 12.09 -32.10
C ALA A 7 -17.83 10.93 -31.78
N LEU A 8 -17.31 10.93 -30.56
CA LEU A 8 -16.62 9.77 -29.99
C LEU A 8 -17.59 8.59 -29.99
N GLY A 9 -17.22 7.54 -30.71
CA GLY A 9 -18.02 6.34 -30.89
C GLY A 9 -18.48 5.71 -29.57
N LYS A 10 -19.69 5.16 -29.59
CA LYS A 10 -20.27 4.35 -28.51
C LYS A 10 -19.26 3.27 -28.06
N PRO A 11 -19.17 2.96 -26.76
CA PRO A 11 -18.29 1.89 -26.30
C PRO A 11 -18.73 0.56 -26.92
N GLN A 12 -17.82 -0.08 -27.66
CA GLN A 12 -17.94 -1.49 -28.05
C GLN A 12 -18.22 -2.34 -26.80
N GLY A 13 -19.09 -3.33 -26.95
CA GLY A 13 -19.64 -4.15 -25.87
C GLY A 13 -18.58 -4.61 -24.86
N LYS A 14 -18.87 -4.37 -23.58
CA LYS A 14 -18.06 -4.80 -22.44
C LYS A 14 -18.00 -6.33 -22.46
N ALA A 15 -16.85 -6.92 -22.76
CA ALA A 15 -16.66 -8.35 -22.61
C ALA A 15 -16.68 -8.69 -21.11
N SER A 16 -17.73 -9.38 -20.66
CA SER A 16 -17.83 -9.85 -19.27
C SER A 16 -16.80 -10.95 -19.03
N VAL A 17 -15.85 -10.72 -18.12
CA VAL A 17 -14.96 -11.79 -17.64
C VAL A 17 -15.68 -12.51 -16.50
N ARG A 18 -16.33 -13.64 -16.81
CA ARG A 18 -16.94 -14.52 -15.81
C ARG A 18 -15.90 -15.49 -15.30
N ARG A 19 -15.82 -15.66 -13.98
CA ARG A 19 -14.91 -16.59 -13.34
C ARG A 19 -15.68 -17.57 -12.49
N GLU A 20 -15.49 -18.86 -12.77
CA GLU A 20 -16.06 -19.92 -11.94
C GLU A 20 -15.30 -20.01 -10.61
N PRO A 21 -15.95 -20.46 -9.51
CA PRO A 21 -15.29 -20.66 -8.24
C PRO A 21 -14.07 -21.58 -8.36
N VAL A 22 -12.99 -21.24 -7.66
CA VAL A 22 -11.77 -22.06 -7.63
C VAL A 22 -12.00 -23.23 -6.67
N ALA A 23 -11.77 -24.46 -7.13
CA ALA A 23 -12.04 -25.66 -6.33
C ALA A 23 -11.13 -25.80 -5.09
N ASP A 24 -9.89 -25.32 -5.16
CA ASP A 24 -8.90 -25.33 -4.07
C ASP A 24 -8.05 -24.04 -4.09
N PRO A 25 -8.62 -22.91 -3.60
CA PRO A 25 -7.93 -21.64 -3.61
C PRO A 25 -6.88 -21.57 -2.51
N LEU A 26 -5.69 -21.05 -2.85
CA LEU A 26 -4.62 -20.78 -1.90
C LEU A 26 -4.86 -19.48 -1.11
N CYS A 27 -5.65 -18.57 -1.66
CA CYS A 27 -6.09 -17.35 -0.99
C CYS A 27 -7.39 -16.80 -1.62
N THR A 28 -8.00 -15.84 -0.94
CA THR A 28 -9.22 -15.17 -1.41
C THR A 28 -9.00 -13.66 -1.49
N VAL A 29 -9.45 -13.05 -2.58
CA VAL A 29 -9.60 -11.60 -2.71
C VAL A 29 -11.06 -11.24 -2.49
N TYR A 30 -11.32 -10.46 -1.45
CA TYR A 30 -12.63 -9.88 -1.16
C TYR A 30 -12.72 -8.49 -1.74
N ARG A 31 -13.85 -8.13 -2.32
CA ARG A 31 -14.07 -6.75 -2.80
C ARG A 31 -15.51 -6.30 -2.67
N SER A 32 -15.67 -4.99 -2.47
CA SER A 32 -16.97 -4.33 -2.54
C SER A 32 -16.87 -3.12 -3.45
N VAL A 33 -17.90 -2.93 -4.27
CA VAL A 33 -17.94 -1.93 -5.33
C VAL A 33 -19.23 -1.11 -5.29
N ASN A 34 -19.19 0.07 -5.93
CA ASN A 34 -20.32 0.98 -6.14
C ASN A 34 -20.94 1.60 -4.88
N GLY A 35 -20.42 1.32 -3.67
CA GLY A 35 -20.73 2.06 -2.45
C GLY A 35 -19.87 3.31 -2.28
N SER A 36 -20.08 4.03 -1.17
CA SER A 36 -19.09 4.95 -0.62
C SER A 36 -17.87 4.19 -0.05
N PRO A 37 -16.71 4.85 0.16
CA PRO A 37 -15.55 4.17 0.73
C PRO A 37 -15.81 3.47 2.08
N PRO A 38 -16.53 4.09 3.05
CA PRO A 38 -16.92 3.40 4.29
C PRO A 38 -17.85 2.19 4.07
N GLU A 39 -18.84 2.28 3.18
CA GLU A 39 -19.76 1.17 2.91
C GLU A 39 -19.03 -0.02 2.29
N ASN A 40 -18.19 0.24 1.28
CA ASN A 40 -17.41 -0.80 0.63
C ASN A 40 -16.46 -1.47 1.60
N LEU A 41 -15.76 -0.70 2.43
CA LEU A 41 -14.88 -1.25 3.45
C LEU A 41 -15.64 -2.16 4.43
N ARG A 42 -16.75 -1.67 5.00
CA ARG A 42 -17.55 -2.47 5.95
C ARG A 42 -18.02 -3.77 5.32
N LYS A 43 -18.47 -3.71 4.07
CA LYS A 43 -18.91 -4.90 3.33
C LYS A 43 -17.77 -5.87 3.07
N VAL A 44 -16.58 -5.40 2.70
CA VAL A 44 -15.40 -6.27 2.54
C VAL A 44 -15.08 -7.02 3.83
N ILE A 45 -15.07 -6.32 4.96
CA ILE A 45 -14.82 -6.96 6.27
C ILE A 45 -15.95 -7.93 6.65
N GLU A 46 -17.20 -7.61 6.33
CA GLU A 46 -18.33 -8.51 6.52
C GLU A 46 -18.19 -9.81 5.69
N LEU A 47 -17.81 -9.70 4.41
CA LEU A 47 -17.59 -10.86 3.53
C LEU A 47 -16.49 -11.79 4.05
N MET A 48 -15.51 -11.24 4.79
CA MET A 48 -14.45 -12.00 5.45
C MET A 48 -14.91 -12.70 6.75
N GLY A 49 -16.18 -12.57 7.14
CA GLY A 49 -16.71 -13.10 8.41
C GLY A 49 -16.73 -12.10 9.55
N GLY A 50 -16.42 -10.83 9.29
CA GLY A 50 -16.46 -9.74 10.25
C GLY A 50 -15.14 -9.45 10.95
N ILE A 51 -15.07 -8.27 11.59
CA ILE A 51 -13.83 -7.74 12.20
C ILE A 51 -13.26 -8.65 13.30
N ASN A 52 -14.13 -9.42 13.96
CA ASN A 52 -13.78 -10.30 15.07
C ASN A 52 -12.95 -11.52 14.65
N ILE A 53 -13.01 -11.91 13.37
CA ILE A 53 -12.18 -13.00 12.82
C ILE A 53 -10.74 -12.53 12.63
N VAL A 54 -10.54 -11.22 12.41
CA VAL A 54 -9.22 -10.66 12.11
C VAL A 54 -8.50 -10.19 13.39
N PHE A 55 -9.24 -9.62 14.35
CA PHE A 55 -8.65 -9.02 15.55
C PHE A 55 -9.28 -9.55 16.85
N GLY A 56 -8.43 -9.80 17.85
CA GLY A 56 -8.82 -10.06 19.24
C GLY A 56 -9.14 -8.76 20.01
N GLU A 57 -9.78 -8.89 21.18
CA GLU A 57 -10.28 -7.74 21.95
C GLU A 57 -9.15 -6.90 22.57
N ASP A 58 -7.99 -7.51 22.80
CA ASP A 58 -6.84 -6.91 23.47
C ASP A 58 -5.69 -6.59 22.51
N ASP A 59 -5.85 -6.87 21.21
CA ASP A 59 -4.78 -6.75 20.22
C ASP A 59 -4.20 -5.32 20.16
N VAL A 60 -2.92 -5.22 19.83
CA VAL A 60 -2.34 -3.97 19.31
C VAL A 60 -2.42 -4.04 17.79
N VAL A 61 -3.27 -3.22 17.18
CA VAL A 61 -3.51 -3.20 15.74
C VAL A 61 -2.78 -2.01 15.11
N LEU A 62 -1.73 -2.28 14.34
CA LEU A 62 -1.06 -1.30 13.51
C LEU A 62 -1.68 -1.26 12.12
N ILE A 63 -1.98 -0.04 11.64
CA ILE A 63 -2.47 0.25 10.30
C ILE A 63 -1.44 1.13 9.61
N LYS A 64 -0.91 0.66 8.47
CA LYS A 64 -0.03 1.44 7.59
C LYS A 64 -0.82 1.93 6.38
N PRO A 65 -1.36 3.16 6.39
CA PRO A 65 -1.91 3.76 5.18
C PRO A 65 -0.79 4.13 4.19
N ASN A 66 -1.15 4.56 2.99
CA ASN A 66 -0.25 5.30 2.11
C ASN A 66 -0.52 6.81 2.28
N ALA A 67 0.51 7.57 2.64
CA ALA A 67 0.45 9.03 2.72
C ALA A 67 1.74 9.71 2.22
N GLN A 68 2.53 9.01 1.38
CA GLN A 68 3.68 9.61 0.69
C GLN A 68 3.23 10.82 -0.16
N TRP A 69 2.04 10.70 -0.75
CA TRP A 69 1.40 11.69 -1.62
C TRP A 69 0.04 12.10 -1.04
N TRP A 70 -0.74 12.89 -1.77
CA TRP A 70 -2.11 13.32 -1.42
C TRP A 70 -3.11 12.89 -2.52
N ASN A 71 -4.39 13.22 -2.35
CA ASN A 71 -5.47 12.85 -3.29
C ASN A 71 -5.51 11.32 -3.54
N GLN A 72 -5.63 10.90 -4.81
CA GLN A 72 -5.59 9.48 -5.20
C GLN A 72 -4.24 8.79 -4.93
N GLY A 73 -3.21 9.56 -4.59
CA GLY A 73 -1.91 9.07 -4.15
C GLY A 73 -1.89 8.65 -2.68
N ALA A 74 -2.93 8.96 -1.91
CA ALA A 74 -3.09 8.61 -0.51
C ALA A 74 -4.31 7.69 -0.29
N THR A 75 -4.27 6.93 0.80
CA THR A 75 -5.40 6.12 1.25
C THR A 75 -6.61 7.02 1.54
N ASN A 76 -7.80 6.56 1.16
CA ASN A 76 -9.04 7.28 1.42
C ASN A 76 -9.28 7.48 2.93
N LEU A 77 -9.46 8.73 3.37
CA LEU A 77 -9.57 9.08 4.79
C LEU A 77 -10.88 8.56 5.42
N ALA A 78 -12.00 8.56 4.68
CA ALA A 78 -13.26 8.00 5.16
C ALA A 78 -13.19 6.49 5.35
N ALA A 79 -12.57 5.76 4.40
CA ALA A 79 -12.33 4.33 4.57
C ALA A 79 -11.42 4.07 5.78
N LEU A 80 -10.30 4.80 5.90
CA LEU A 80 -9.39 4.64 7.04
C LEU A 80 -10.07 4.91 8.38
N SER A 81 -10.85 5.99 8.48
CA SER A 81 -11.67 6.30 9.66
C SER A 81 -12.64 5.16 9.97
N ALA A 82 -13.39 4.69 8.98
CA ALA A 82 -14.38 3.64 9.17
C ALA A 82 -13.74 2.31 9.62
N PHE A 83 -12.50 2.03 9.21
CA PHE A 83 -11.78 0.84 9.67
C PHE A 83 -11.36 0.94 11.13
N VAL A 84 -10.87 2.10 11.56
CA VAL A 84 -10.56 2.35 12.97
C VAL A 84 -11.83 2.21 13.81
N ASP A 85 -12.95 2.78 13.35
CA ASP A 85 -14.24 2.68 14.04
C ASP A 85 -14.71 1.22 14.14
N LEU A 86 -14.57 0.43 13.06
CA LEU A 86 -14.89 -1.01 13.07
C LEU A 86 -14.10 -1.79 14.13
N ILE A 87 -12.85 -1.44 14.38
CA ILE A 87 -12.03 -2.09 15.41
C ILE A 87 -12.43 -1.59 16.79
N MET A 88 -12.46 -0.27 16.98
CA MET A 88 -12.67 0.39 18.28
C MET A 88 -14.07 0.16 18.85
N GLU A 89 -15.07 0.08 17.98
CA GLU A 89 -16.50 0.00 18.32
C GLU A 89 -17.09 -1.37 17.98
N ARG A 90 -16.22 -2.37 17.81
CA ARG A 90 -16.63 -3.76 17.54
C ARG A 90 -17.65 -4.26 18.55
N PRO A 91 -18.54 -5.18 18.16
CA PRO A 91 -19.42 -5.85 19.11
C PRO A 91 -18.62 -6.50 20.25
N ARG A 92 -19.10 -6.38 21.49
CA ARG A 92 -18.43 -6.80 22.75
C ARG A 92 -17.23 -5.95 23.19
N GLY A 93 -16.90 -4.90 22.43
CA GLY A 93 -15.90 -3.90 22.79
C GLY A 93 -14.46 -4.26 22.43
N PHE A 94 -13.58 -3.26 22.50
CA PHE A 94 -12.15 -3.38 22.22
C PHE A 94 -11.34 -2.69 23.31
N ARG A 95 -10.52 -3.47 24.03
CA ARG A 95 -9.66 -3.00 25.12
C ARG A 95 -8.24 -2.67 24.64
N GLY A 96 -7.89 -3.20 23.48
CA GLY A 96 -6.60 -3.03 22.83
C GLY A 96 -6.29 -1.60 22.37
N GLU A 97 -5.37 -1.50 21.43
CA GLU A 97 -4.86 -0.24 20.90
C GLU A 97 -4.85 -0.25 19.38
N VAL A 98 -5.17 0.88 18.75
CA VAL A 98 -5.04 1.06 17.30
C VAL A 98 -3.99 2.12 17.03
N VAL A 99 -3.05 1.79 16.15
CA VAL A 99 -1.96 2.68 15.75
C VAL A 99 -2.06 2.91 14.26
N ILE A 100 -2.20 4.17 13.83
CA ILE A 100 -1.90 4.53 12.45
C ILE A 100 -0.45 4.98 12.42
N ALA A 101 0.40 4.26 11.70
CA ALA A 101 1.79 4.66 11.51
C ALA A 101 2.14 4.76 10.03
N GLU A 102 2.88 5.81 9.65
CA GLU A 102 3.21 6.05 8.25
C GLU A 102 4.57 6.77 8.11
N ASN A 103 5.40 6.31 7.18
CA ASN A 103 6.62 6.99 6.74
C ASN A 103 6.40 7.55 5.33
N CYS A 104 6.25 8.87 5.20
CA CYS A 104 6.01 9.52 3.92
C CYS A 104 7.31 9.91 3.19
N HIS A 105 8.48 9.58 3.75
CA HIS A 105 9.81 9.86 3.20
C HIS A 105 10.12 11.37 3.07
N ARG A 106 9.54 12.22 3.93
CA ARG A 106 9.70 13.70 3.87
C ARG A 106 10.38 14.28 5.12
N GLY A 107 11.47 13.65 5.54
CA GLY A 107 12.27 14.14 6.67
C GLY A 107 11.60 13.92 8.02
N ASN A 108 11.86 14.84 8.95
CA ASN A 108 11.42 14.73 10.35
C ASN A 108 10.17 15.54 10.71
N SER A 109 9.62 16.27 9.73
CA SER A 109 8.50 17.19 9.91
C SER A 109 7.46 17.00 8.79
N PRO A 110 6.87 15.81 8.63
CA PRO A 110 5.92 15.52 7.55
C PRO A 110 4.70 16.45 7.53
N TRP A 111 4.26 16.95 8.69
CA TRP A 111 3.14 17.89 8.83
C TRP A 111 3.44 19.28 8.25
N THR A 112 4.70 19.58 7.93
CA THR A 112 5.07 20.80 7.18
C THR A 112 5.34 20.52 5.71
N SER A 113 5.44 19.24 5.31
CA SER A 113 5.69 18.85 3.92
C SER A 113 4.41 18.95 3.10
N ILE A 114 4.26 20.07 2.38
CA ILE A 114 3.14 20.35 1.48
C ILE A 114 3.02 19.38 0.30
N ASP A 115 4.01 18.48 0.12
CA ASP A 115 4.02 17.45 -0.91
C ASP A 115 3.72 16.04 -0.34
N SER A 116 3.10 15.98 0.83
CA SER A 116 2.73 14.74 1.51
C SER A 116 1.26 14.71 1.93
N GLY A 117 0.75 13.50 2.15
CA GLY A 117 -0.62 13.27 2.61
C GLY A 117 -0.88 13.73 4.04
N TRP A 118 0.17 14.10 4.77
CA TRP A 118 0.11 14.58 6.14
C TRP A 118 -0.33 16.04 6.23
N ALA A 119 0.17 16.89 5.34
CA ALA A 119 -0.08 18.34 5.39
C ALA A 119 -1.00 18.83 4.27
N LYS A 120 -0.85 18.29 3.06
CA LYS A 120 -1.54 18.79 1.88
C LYS A 120 -3.03 18.49 1.95
N GLY A 121 -3.87 19.49 1.70
CA GLY A 121 -5.31 19.31 1.60
C GLY A 121 -5.71 18.45 0.40
N PHE A 122 -6.58 17.48 0.64
CA PHE A 122 -7.07 16.51 -0.33
C PHE A 122 -8.30 17.09 -1.04
N GLN A 123 -8.28 17.02 -2.37
CA GLN A 123 -9.43 17.29 -3.24
C GLN A 123 -10.23 16.01 -3.53
N ARG A 124 -9.53 14.85 -3.51
CA ARG A 124 -10.07 13.50 -3.67
C ARG A 124 -9.60 12.65 -2.49
N ASN A 125 -10.27 11.53 -2.23
CA ASN A 125 -9.93 10.62 -1.15
C ASN A 125 -10.06 11.16 0.29
N THR A 126 -10.85 12.23 0.48
CA THR A 126 -11.24 12.67 1.82
C THR A 126 -12.52 11.96 2.27
N ASP A 127 -13.62 12.17 1.54
CA ASP A 127 -14.97 11.64 1.80
C ASP A 127 -15.49 11.84 3.24
N ILE A 128 -14.95 12.84 3.95
CA ILE A 128 -15.38 13.32 5.27
C ILE A 128 -15.54 14.85 5.16
N PRO A 129 -16.74 15.42 5.40
CA PRO A 129 -16.95 16.86 5.31
C PRO A 129 -15.98 17.65 6.20
N GLY A 130 -15.32 18.66 5.62
CA GLY A 130 -14.41 19.57 6.33
C GLY A 130 -13.01 19.02 6.65
N MET A 131 -12.79 17.71 6.49
CA MET A 131 -11.49 17.07 6.70
C MET A 131 -10.54 17.38 5.52
N LYS A 132 -9.26 17.62 5.78
CA LYS A 132 -8.31 17.97 4.71
C LYS A 132 -7.22 16.94 4.47
N ASN A 133 -6.71 16.27 5.49
CA ASN A 133 -5.51 15.44 5.36
C ASN A 133 -5.41 14.38 6.46
N LEU A 134 -4.37 13.55 6.41
CA LEU A 134 -4.15 12.49 7.39
C LEU A 134 -3.91 13.03 8.82
N ALA A 135 -3.25 14.18 8.96
CA ALA A 135 -2.98 14.77 10.27
C ALA A 135 -4.28 15.18 10.98
N GLU A 136 -5.19 15.86 10.27
CA GLU A 136 -6.51 16.23 10.80
C GLU A 136 -7.36 15.00 11.14
N LEU A 137 -7.31 13.95 10.31
CA LEU A 137 -8.02 12.69 10.61
C LEU A 137 -7.47 12.07 11.90
N GLY A 138 -6.14 11.98 12.02
CA GLY A 138 -5.51 11.42 13.20
C GLY A 138 -5.79 12.23 14.47
N GLN A 139 -5.88 13.57 14.39
CA GLN A 139 -6.32 14.42 15.50
C GLN A 139 -7.78 14.16 15.88
N SER A 140 -8.66 14.00 14.90
CA SER A 140 -10.08 13.66 15.12
C SER A 140 -10.22 12.30 15.81
N LEU A 141 -9.51 11.27 15.33
CA LEU A 141 -9.52 9.93 15.92
C LEU A 141 -8.91 9.94 17.33
N LYS A 142 -7.83 10.71 17.54
CA LYS A 142 -7.24 10.93 18.87
C LYS A 142 -8.23 11.52 19.85
N LYS A 143 -8.97 12.56 19.44
CA LYS A 143 -10.00 13.18 20.26
C LYS A 143 -11.12 12.19 20.61
N ARG A 144 -11.47 11.30 19.68
CA ARG A 144 -12.53 10.29 19.86
C ARG A 144 -12.11 9.13 20.78
N TYR A 145 -10.90 8.61 20.62
CA TYR A 145 -10.48 7.36 21.28
C TYR A 145 -9.41 7.53 22.36
N GLY A 146 -8.92 8.76 22.56
CA GLY A 146 -7.93 9.08 23.59
C GLY A 146 -6.64 8.27 23.42
N ASN A 147 -6.10 7.77 24.53
CA ASN A 147 -4.84 7.01 24.53
C ASN A 147 -4.93 5.63 23.85
N ARG A 148 -6.14 5.10 23.57
CA ARG A 148 -6.29 3.82 22.81
C ARG A 148 -5.90 3.96 21.34
N PHE A 149 -5.88 5.17 20.82
CA PHE A 149 -5.47 5.44 19.46
C PHE A 149 -4.12 6.13 19.45
N THR A 150 -3.21 5.74 18.57
CA THR A 150 -1.94 6.43 18.31
C THR A 150 -1.84 6.82 16.85
N LEU A 151 -1.42 8.07 16.59
CA LEU A 151 -0.96 8.50 15.28
C LEU A 151 0.56 8.63 15.35
N ARG A 152 1.27 7.91 14.48
CA ARG A 152 2.74 7.91 14.45
C ARG A 152 3.23 8.25 13.06
N HIS A 153 4.18 9.18 13.01
CA HIS A 153 5.04 9.29 11.84
C HIS A 153 6.33 8.53 12.12
N TRP A 154 6.67 7.58 11.26
CA TRP A 154 7.98 6.95 11.33
C TRP A 154 8.99 7.81 10.58
N ILE A 155 10.04 8.22 11.29
CA ILE A 155 11.11 9.07 10.78
C ILE A 155 12.31 8.17 10.50
N ASN A 156 12.97 8.30 9.35
CA ASN A 156 14.20 7.55 9.08
C ASN A 156 15.34 8.00 10.01
N VAL A 157 16.31 7.14 10.26
CA VAL A 157 17.48 7.44 11.12
C VAL A 157 18.23 8.69 10.65
N ALA A 158 18.45 8.85 9.35
CA ALA A 158 19.11 10.03 8.79
C ALA A 158 18.37 11.36 9.06
N TYR A 159 17.09 11.30 9.45
CA TYR A 159 16.27 12.45 9.78
C TYR A 159 16.00 12.58 11.28
N GLY A 160 16.61 11.77 12.13
CA GLY A 160 16.59 11.95 13.58
C GLY A 160 15.86 10.87 14.37
N ALA A 161 15.41 9.78 13.74
CA ALA A 161 15.15 8.56 14.50
C ALA A 161 16.47 7.91 14.95
N LYS A 162 16.35 6.98 15.91
CA LYS A 162 17.49 6.23 16.42
C LYS A 162 17.63 4.92 15.66
N ARG A 163 18.86 4.55 15.34
CA ARG A 163 19.18 3.13 15.14
C ARG A 163 19.11 2.45 16.51
N VAL A 164 18.39 1.34 16.59
CA VAL A 164 18.21 0.53 17.80
C VAL A 164 18.53 -0.93 17.50
N PHE A 165 18.76 -1.73 18.54
CA PHE A 165 19.05 -3.16 18.43
C PHE A 165 17.93 -4.04 19.01
N GLY A 166 16.93 -3.42 19.64
CA GLY A 166 15.72 -4.09 20.08
C GLY A 166 14.81 -3.15 20.88
N PRO A 167 13.69 -3.67 21.40
CA PRO A 167 12.70 -2.86 22.12
C PRO A 167 13.22 -2.22 23.42
N LYS A 168 14.29 -2.77 24.02
CA LYS A 168 14.94 -2.18 25.21
C LYS A 168 15.55 -0.80 24.96
N ASP A 169 15.93 -0.50 23.72
CA ASP A 169 16.57 0.76 23.34
C ASP A 169 15.55 1.87 23.06
N GLY A 170 14.25 1.54 23.08
CA GLY A 170 13.15 2.45 22.78
C GLY A 170 12.84 2.55 21.28
N ALA A 171 12.13 3.63 20.91
CA ALA A 171 11.66 3.81 19.55
C ALA A 171 12.80 4.14 18.56
N GLY A 172 12.76 3.51 17.39
CA GLY A 172 13.79 3.64 16.35
C GLY A 172 13.62 2.60 15.27
N TYR A 173 14.68 2.36 14.50
CA TYR A 173 14.76 1.29 13.52
C TYR A 173 15.82 0.26 13.89
N VAL A 174 15.44 -1.01 13.81
CA VAL A 174 16.38 -2.13 13.88
C VAL A 174 16.97 -2.35 12.49
N TYR A 175 18.31 -2.43 12.42
CA TYR A 175 19.04 -2.67 11.18
C TYR A 175 19.62 -4.07 11.20
N CYS A 176 19.07 -4.99 10.41
CA CYS A 176 19.50 -6.40 10.39
C CYS A 176 20.81 -6.60 9.61
N ASP A 177 21.89 -5.95 10.06
CA ASP A 177 23.21 -5.96 9.43
C ASP A 177 24.24 -6.87 10.13
N GLY A 178 23.79 -7.67 11.10
CA GLY A 178 24.66 -8.60 11.84
C GLY A 178 25.41 -7.97 13.02
N THR A 179 25.17 -6.70 13.35
CA THR A 179 25.86 -6.00 14.44
C THR A 179 24.96 -5.82 15.67
N GLY A 180 25.54 -5.55 16.84
CA GLY A 180 24.77 -5.23 18.07
C GLY A 180 23.77 -6.31 18.50
N GLY A 181 24.04 -7.58 18.16
CA GLY A 181 23.19 -8.72 18.53
C GLY A 181 21.97 -8.96 17.63
N VAL A 182 21.77 -8.17 16.58
CA VAL A 182 20.71 -8.41 15.60
C VAL A 182 21.20 -9.27 14.44
N PRO A 183 20.37 -10.16 13.87
CA PRO A 183 20.79 -11.04 12.79
C PRO A 183 21.12 -10.28 11.51
N LEU A 184 21.98 -10.84 10.67
CA LEU A 184 22.15 -10.38 9.30
C LEU A 184 21.01 -10.92 8.44
N LEU A 185 20.12 -10.04 7.99
CA LEU A 185 19.06 -10.35 7.04
C LEU A 185 19.27 -9.47 5.82
N SER A 186 20.09 -9.95 4.88
CA SER A 186 20.43 -9.24 3.65
C SER A 186 19.88 -9.93 2.41
N PHE A 187 19.79 -9.17 1.33
CA PHE A 187 19.45 -9.65 0.00
C PHE A 187 20.23 -8.85 -1.04
N ASP A 188 20.76 -9.53 -2.07
CA ASP A 188 21.45 -8.89 -3.18
C ASP A 188 20.73 -9.11 -4.50
N ASN A 189 20.98 -8.21 -5.47
CA ASN A 189 20.28 -8.24 -6.75
C ASN A 189 20.78 -9.33 -7.72
N GLY A 190 21.81 -10.09 -7.35
CA GLY A 190 22.41 -11.15 -8.15
C GLY A 190 23.12 -10.64 -9.41
N VAL A 191 23.41 -9.35 -9.50
CA VAL A 191 24.15 -8.75 -10.62
C VAL A 191 25.61 -8.56 -10.20
N ALA A 192 26.55 -8.72 -11.14
CA ALA A 192 27.98 -8.50 -10.92
C ALA A 192 28.42 -7.06 -11.24
N GLY A 193 29.61 -6.68 -10.75
CA GLY A 193 30.24 -5.41 -11.06
C GLY A 193 29.57 -4.20 -10.41
N GLU A 194 29.69 -3.02 -11.03
CA GLU A 194 29.25 -1.74 -10.45
C GLU A 194 27.73 -1.62 -10.27
N ARG A 195 26.95 -2.49 -10.93
CA ARG A 195 25.49 -2.57 -10.75
C ARG A 195 25.08 -3.53 -9.62
N HIS A 196 26.03 -4.23 -9.00
CA HIS A 196 25.78 -5.03 -7.81
C HIS A 196 25.26 -4.14 -6.68
N ARG A 197 24.16 -4.55 -6.05
CA ARG A 197 23.61 -3.90 -4.87
C ARG A 197 23.14 -4.96 -3.90
N ALA A 198 23.31 -4.66 -2.62
CA ALA A 198 22.73 -5.41 -1.52
C ALA A 198 21.87 -4.47 -0.65
N THR A 199 20.83 -5.01 -0.05
CA THR A 199 19.95 -4.36 0.93
C THR A 199 19.87 -5.21 2.19
N ILE A 200 19.46 -4.61 3.30
CA ILE A 200 19.17 -5.30 4.56
C ILE A 200 17.75 -5.00 5.00
N MET A 201 17.18 -5.92 5.77
CA MET A 201 15.88 -5.71 6.39
C MET A 201 16.00 -4.69 7.52
N THR A 202 15.14 -3.68 7.51
CA THR A 202 14.97 -2.75 8.63
C THR A 202 13.51 -2.68 9.04
N TYR A 203 13.24 -2.54 10.33
CA TYR A 203 11.87 -2.45 10.82
C TYR A 203 11.79 -1.58 12.07
N PRO A 204 10.63 -0.94 12.31
CA PRO A 204 10.50 0.00 13.40
C PRO A 204 10.27 -0.70 14.74
N VAL A 205 10.86 -0.14 15.79
CA VAL A 205 10.32 -0.23 17.14
C VAL A 205 9.61 1.09 17.42
N PHE A 206 8.38 1.04 17.92
CA PHE A 206 7.62 2.24 18.24
C PHE A 206 6.89 2.10 19.57
N VAL A 207 6.45 3.24 20.11
CA VAL A 207 5.74 3.31 21.37
C VAL A 207 4.38 3.96 21.13
N THR A 208 3.33 3.34 21.65
CA THR A 208 1.96 3.87 21.60
C THR A 208 1.75 4.97 22.64
N ASP A 209 0.59 5.63 22.61
CA ASP A 209 0.21 6.64 23.58
C ASP A 209 -0.12 6.07 24.96
N ARG A 210 -0.35 4.75 25.07
CA ARG A 210 -0.39 4.08 26.38
C ARG A 210 0.99 3.72 26.92
N GLY A 211 2.05 3.96 26.15
CA GLY A 211 3.41 3.55 26.50
C GLY A 211 3.75 2.12 26.10
N THR A 212 2.88 1.43 25.35
CA THR A 212 3.15 0.06 24.88
C THR A 212 4.28 0.10 23.86
N VAL A 213 5.37 -0.64 24.12
CA VAL A 213 6.49 -0.78 23.19
C VAL A 213 6.18 -1.92 22.22
N VAL A 214 6.29 -1.64 20.93
CA VAL A 214 6.04 -2.61 19.86
C VAL A 214 7.29 -2.75 19.02
N ASP A 215 7.84 -3.96 19.00
CA ASP A 215 8.84 -4.40 18.03
C ASP A 215 8.08 -4.94 16.81
N PHE A 216 8.17 -4.28 15.66
CA PHE A 216 7.39 -4.65 14.48
C PHE A 216 7.61 -6.11 14.06
N LYS A 217 8.81 -6.67 14.25
CA LYS A 217 9.08 -8.07 13.94
C LYS A 217 8.50 -8.98 15.02
N ASN A 218 8.87 -8.74 16.27
CA ASN A 218 8.71 -9.71 17.35
C ASN A 218 7.44 -9.52 18.21
N GLY A 219 6.73 -8.40 18.06
CA GLY A 219 5.45 -8.13 18.73
C GLY A 219 5.56 -7.18 19.93
N VAL A 220 4.63 -7.31 20.87
CA VAL A 220 4.51 -6.42 22.03
C VAL A 220 5.57 -6.74 23.08
N TRP A 221 6.25 -5.70 23.57
CA TRP A 221 7.27 -5.79 24.61
C TRP A 221 6.84 -5.01 25.85
N GLU A 222 6.78 -5.69 26.99
CA GLU A 222 6.36 -5.12 28.27
C GLU A 222 7.25 -5.68 29.38
N LYS A 223 7.59 -4.84 30.38
CA LYS A 223 8.32 -5.26 31.59
C LYS A 223 9.65 -6.02 31.34
N GLY A 224 10.30 -5.78 30.21
CA GLY A 224 11.61 -6.36 29.90
C GLY A 224 11.56 -7.67 29.12
N GLU A 225 10.39 -8.09 28.65
CA GLU A 225 10.19 -9.30 27.84
C GLU A 225 9.06 -9.13 26.80
N TYR A 226 8.97 -10.07 25.86
CA TYR A 226 7.84 -10.13 24.93
C TYR A 226 6.61 -10.68 25.66
N SER A 227 5.53 -9.90 25.70
CA SER A 227 4.38 -10.21 26.57
C SER A 227 3.45 -11.30 26.02
N GLY A 228 3.63 -11.71 24.76
CA GLY A 228 2.71 -12.59 24.05
C GLY A 228 1.37 -11.95 23.69
N ARG A 229 1.14 -10.69 24.08
CA ARG A 229 -0.04 -9.92 23.65
C ARG A 229 -0.04 -9.81 22.12
N PRO A 230 -1.14 -10.16 21.42
CA PRO A 230 -1.14 -10.18 19.97
C PRO A 230 -0.87 -8.79 19.36
N PHE A 231 0.05 -8.77 18.40
CA PHE A 231 0.32 -7.63 17.54
C PHE A 231 -0.15 -7.96 16.12
N ARG A 232 -1.01 -7.11 15.57
CA ARG A 232 -1.64 -7.28 14.26
C ARG A 232 -1.26 -6.14 13.33
N PHE A 233 -0.87 -6.48 12.11
CA PHE A 233 -0.46 -5.52 11.10
C PHE A 233 -1.42 -5.50 9.91
N VAL A 234 -1.97 -4.32 9.64
CA VAL A 234 -2.83 -4.04 8.48
C VAL A 234 -2.10 -3.11 7.52
N ASN A 235 -1.89 -3.58 6.31
CA ASN A 235 -1.34 -2.80 5.22
C ASN A 235 -2.50 -2.18 4.41
N PHE A 236 -2.63 -0.86 4.42
CA PHE A 236 -3.84 -0.18 3.91
C PHE A 236 -3.53 0.86 2.81
N PRO A 237 -2.95 0.47 1.67
CA PRO A 237 -2.61 1.39 0.59
C PRO A 237 -3.82 1.93 -0.22
N ALA A 238 -3.55 2.91 -1.06
CA ALA A 238 -4.36 3.24 -2.23
C ALA A 238 -3.93 2.40 -3.47
N LEU A 239 -4.66 2.51 -4.58
CA LEU A 239 -4.29 1.97 -5.89
C LEU A 239 -4.01 3.09 -6.88
N ASN A 240 -2.81 3.14 -7.47
CA ASN A 240 -2.47 4.25 -8.35
C ASN A 240 -1.34 3.96 -9.33
N HIS A 241 -1.31 4.66 -10.47
CA HIS A 241 -0.10 4.79 -11.28
C HIS A 241 1.05 5.34 -10.43
N HIS A 242 2.26 4.82 -10.65
CA HIS A 242 3.45 5.35 -10.01
C HIS A 242 4.42 5.97 -11.00
N SER A 243 4.97 5.15 -11.91
CA SER A 243 5.95 5.56 -12.92
C SER A 243 6.08 4.51 -14.02
N VAL A 244 6.84 4.82 -15.07
CA VAL A 244 7.13 3.85 -16.16
C VAL A 244 8.06 2.72 -15.72
N PHE A 245 8.88 2.94 -14.69
CA PHE A 245 9.83 1.95 -14.16
C PHE A 245 9.29 1.13 -12.99
N CYS A 246 8.18 1.55 -12.39
CA CYS A 246 7.51 0.85 -11.29
C CYS A 246 6.14 0.28 -11.72
N GLY A 247 5.49 0.88 -12.71
CA GLY A 247 4.11 0.59 -13.08
C GLY A 247 3.13 1.25 -12.11
N MET A 248 2.68 0.49 -11.12
CA MET A 248 1.70 0.93 -10.13
C MET A 248 2.23 0.89 -8.69
N THR A 249 1.47 1.48 -7.78
CA THR A 249 1.68 1.37 -6.33
C THR A 249 0.41 0.87 -5.66
N SER A 250 0.54 -0.16 -4.83
CA SER A 250 -0.50 -0.63 -3.91
C SER A 250 0.12 -1.48 -2.77
N ALA A 251 -0.38 -2.68 -2.47
CA ALA A 251 -0.05 -3.45 -1.27
C ALA A 251 1.42 -3.84 -1.18
N VAL A 252 2.02 -4.36 -2.25
CA VAL A 252 3.43 -4.78 -2.23
C VAL A 252 4.36 -3.59 -1.99
N LYS A 253 4.16 -2.50 -2.75
CA LYS A 253 5.04 -1.32 -2.66
C LYS A 253 4.89 -0.55 -1.35
N ASN A 254 3.75 -0.61 -0.67
CA ASN A 254 3.53 0.15 0.57
C ASN A 254 4.44 -0.31 1.73
N TYR A 255 5.03 -1.50 1.65
CA TYR A 255 6.04 -1.97 2.60
C TYR A 255 7.33 -1.13 2.61
N LEU A 256 7.65 -0.41 1.53
CA LEU A 256 8.79 0.52 1.54
C LEU A 256 8.63 1.58 2.65
N GLY A 257 7.39 1.99 2.93
CA GLY A 257 7.09 2.94 4.01
C GLY A 257 7.08 2.31 5.41
N VAL A 258 7.42 1.02 5.55
CA VAL A 258 7.70 0.36 6.83
C VAL A 258 9.20 0.35 7.11
N THR A 259 10.03 0.27 6.06
CA THR A 259 11.49 0.22 6.18
C THR A 259 12.10 1.61 6.39
N ASP A 260 13.31 1.65 6.93
CA ASP A 260 14.13 2.86 6.94
C ASP A 260 14.65 3.15 5.52
N LEU A 261 14.39 4.36 5.03
CA LEU A 261 14.83 4.83 3.72
C LEU A 261 15.88 5.94 3.80
N SER A 262 16.71 5.93 4.84
CA SER A 262 17.89 6.79 4.94
C SER A 262 18.78 6.64 3.71
N GLY A 263 19.36 7.76 3.29
CA GLY A 263 20.14 7.86 2.05
C GLY A 263 19.32 8.30 0.83
N GLY A 264 18.00 8.19 0.85
CA GLY A 264 17.15 8.64 -0.25
C GLY A 264 17.18 7.71 -1.48
N SER A 265 16.55 8.15 -2.56
CA SER A 265 16.22 7.28 -3.71
C SER A 265 17.34 7.11 -4.74
N ASP A 266 18.39 7.92 -4.68
CA ASP A 266 19.44 7.98 -5.70
C ASP A 266 20.65 7.13 -5.30
N PRO A 267 20.86 5.94 -5.91
CA PRO A 267 21.94 5.04 -5.52
C PRO A 267 23.35 5.63 -5.71
N HIS A 268 23.49 6.65 -6.55
CA HIS A 268 24.77 7.30 -6.84
C HIS A 268 24.98 8.59 -6.03
N GLN A 269 23.92 9.10 -5.40
CA GLN A 269 23.93 10.33 -4.62
C GLN A 269 23.32 10.10 -3.24
N GLY A 270 24.04 9.39 -2.38
CA GLY A 270 23.67 9.19 -0.99
C GLY A 270 22.70 8.04 -0.72
N GLY A 271 22.23 7.31 -1.73
CA GLY A 271 21.23 6.23 -1.61
C GLY A 271 21.61 5.02 -0.74
N LYS A 272 22.76 5.02 -0.07
CA LYS A 272 23.13 3.97 0.88
C LYS A 272 22.43 4.19 2.21
N LEU A 273 21.85 3.10 2.73
CA LEU A 273 21.27 3.04 4.07
C LEU A 273 22.35 3.04 5.15
N THR A 274 23.35 2.15 4.99
CA THR A 274 24.49 2.02 5.87
C THR A 274 25.61 1.22 5.19
N SER A 275 26.86 1.62 5.37
CA SER A 275 28.05 0.94 4.83
C SER A 275 27.91 0.56 3.33
N GLN A 276 27.74 -0.72 3.01
CA GLN A 276 27.54 -1.25 1.64
C GLN A 276 26.07 -1.43 1.23
N TYR A 277 25.13 -1.31 2.17
CA TYR A 277 23.73 -1.63 1.93
C TYR A 277 22.96 -0.40 1.43
N TYR A 278 22.19 -0.61 0.38
CA TYR A 278 21.22 0.33 -0.15
C TYR A 278 19.92 0.23 0.67
N ASN A 279 19.15 1.32 0.72
CA ASN A 279 17.77 1.23 1.23
C ASN A 279 16.88 0.60 0.15
N PHE A 280 15.64 0.26 0.52
CA PHE A 280 14.75 -0.44 -0.42
C PHE A 280 14.49 0.37 -1.71
N HIS A 281 14.43 1.70 -1.62
CA HIS A 281 14.19 2.53 -2.80
C HIS A 281 15.36 2.52 -3.79
N SER A 282 16.59 2.73 -3.31
CA SER A 282 17.79 2.83 -4.14
C SER A 282 18.38 1.46 -4.53
N PHE A 283 18.02 0.40 -3.80
CA PHE A 283 18.31 -0.98 -4.20
C PHE A 283 17.60 -1.32 -5.51
N SER A 284 16.31 -0.97 -5.59
CA SER A 284 15.42 -1.37 -6.66
C SER A 284 15.43 -0.45 -7.88
N PHE A 285 15.84 0.82 -7.73
CA PHE A 285 15.73 1.84 -8.76
C PHE A 285 16.97 2.71 -8.91
N ASP A 286 17.14 3.27 -10.11
CA ASP A 286 18.15 4.28 -10.41
C ASP A 286 17.46 5.65 -10.32
N LYS A 287 17.08 6.03 -9.08
CA LYS A 287 16.28 7.23 -8.76
C LYS A 287 14.92 7.27 -9.44
N SER A 288 14.87 7.79 -10.66
CA SER A 288 13.67 7.98 -11.48
C SER A 288 13.71 7.11 -12.74
N ASP A 289 14.52 6.06 -12.72
CA ASP A 289 14.70 5.13 -13.83
C ASP A 289 14.74 3.67 -13.34
N HIS A 290 14.70 2.73 -14.29
CA HIS A 290 14.84 1.31 -14.05
C HIS A 290 16.15 1.00 -13.32
N GLY A 291 16.05 0.18 -12.28
CA GLY A 291 17.21 -0.23 -11.50
C GLY A 291 18.09 -1.28 -12.20
N PRO A 292 19.01 -1.90 -11.44
CA PRO A 292 20.03 -2.81 -11.96
C PRO A 292 19.45 -4.10 -12.52
N ARG A 293 18.28 -4.53 -12.02
CA ARG A 293 17.59 -5.74 -12.46
C ARG A 293 16.08 -5.55 -12.34
N PRO A 294 15.27 -6.02 -13.31
CA PRO A 294 13.82 -6.00 -13.20
C PRO A 294 13.30 -6.75 -11.98
N GLY A 295 12.21 -6.25 -11.37
CA GLY A 295 11.53 -6.91 -10.26
C GLY A 295 12.21 -6.80 -8.88
N MET A 296 13.30 -6.04 -8.73
CA MET A 296 14.00 -5.96 -7.43
C MET A 296 13.15 -5.39 -6.29
N LEU A 297 12.21 -4.47 -6.57
CA LEU A 297 11.23 -4.01 -5.58
C LEU A 297 10.42 -5.15 -4.99
N GLY A 298 10.03 -6.09 -5.84
CA GLY A 298 9.27 -7.25 -5.42
C GLY A 298 10.13 -8.21 -4.62
N ALA A 299 11.36 -8.44 -5.07
CA ALA A 299 12.26 -9.38 -4.43
C ALA A 299 12.61 -8.97 -2.99
N GLU A 300 13.00 -7.70 -2.77
CA GLU A 300 13.33 -7.21 -1.43
C GLU A 300 12.11 -7.21 -0.49
N VAL A 301 10.93 -6.84 -0.99
CA VAL A 301 9.69 -6.90 -0.21
C VAL A 301 9.35 -8.36 0.10
N GLY A 302 9.49 -9.28 -0.85
CA GLY A 302 9.22 -10.69 -0.62
C GLY A 302 10.12 -11.29 0.46
N VAL A 303 11.41 -10.93 0.49
CA VAL A 303 12.32 -11.31 1.58
C VAL A 303 11.88 -10.69 2.91
N PHE A 304 11.43 -9.43 2.92
CA PHE A 304 10.89 -8.77 4.12
C PHE A 304 9.67 -9.52 4.68
N LEU A 305 8.72 -9.92 3.82
CA LEU A 305 7.52 -10.66 4.24
C LEU A 305 7.88 -11.99 4.94
N ASN A 306 8.92 -12.67 4.45
CA ASN A 306 9.34 -13.97 4.97
C ASN A 306 10.23 -13.89 6.22
N THR A 307 10.98 -12.80 6.40
CA THR A 307 12.02 -12.73 7.45
C THR A 307 11.70 -11.74 8.56
N VAL A 308 10.81 -10.78 8.31
CA VAL A 308 10.37 -9.77 9.28
C VAL A 308 8.91 -9.98 9.64
N ARG A 309 7.98 -9.60 8.76
CA ARG A 309 6.54 -9.74 9.01
C ARG A 309 5.74 -9.52 7.72
N LYS A 310 4.79 -10.43 7.47
CA LYS A 310 3.68 -10.24 6.54
C LYS A 310 2.48 -9.62 7.27
N ALA A 311 1.75 -8.73 6.62
CA ALA A 311 0.51 -8.18 7.15
C ALA A 311 -0.52 -9.29 7.38
N ASP A 312 -1.21 -9.23 8.51
CA ASP A 312 -2.37 -10.06 8.80
C ASP A 312 -3.52 -9.76 7.83
N LEU A 313 -3.59 -8.52 7.33
CA LEU A 313 -4.57 -8.08 6.34
C LEU A 313 -4.02 -6.98 5.43
N ASN A 314 -4.24 -7.11 4.12
CA ASN A 314 -4.01 -6.05 3.16
C ASN A 314 -5.36 -5.51 2.67
N ILE A 315 -5.53 -4.19 2.65
CA ILE A 315 -6.74 -3.52 2.19
C ILE A 315 -6.35 -2.43 1.18
N THR A 316 -6.83 -2.52 -0.05
CA THR A 316 -6.60 -1.51 -1.07
C THR A 316 -7.84 -0.64 -1.22
N ALA A 317 -7.73 0.63 -0.85
CA ALA A 317 -8.75 1.65 -1.10
C ALA A 317 -8.57 2.23 -2.52
N ALA A 318 -9.40 1.80 -3.46
CA ALA A 318 -9.35 2.18 -4.87
C ALA A 318 -10.49 3.14 -5.26
N GLU A 319 -10.94 4.02 -4.36
CA GLU A 319 -12.01 4.99 -4.65
C GLU A 319 -11.69 5.81 -5.92
N TRP A 320 -10.47 6.36 -5.96
CA TRP A 320 -9.90 7.04 -7.12
C TRP A 320 -8.57 6.38 -7.50
N VAL A 321 -8.36 6.15 -8.79
CA VAL A 321 -7.11 5.59 -9.33
C VAL A 321 -6.54 6.53 -10.39
N GLY A 322 -5.31 6.99 -10.20
CA GLY A 322 -4.63 7.85 -11.17
C GLY A 322 -4.10 7.04 -12.33
N LEU A 323 -4.26 7.56 -13.55
CA LEU A 323 -3.93 6.82 -14.77
C LEU A 323 -2.48 7.07 -15.22
N VAL A 324 -1.93 8.26 -14.96
CA VAL A 324 -0.53 8.63 -15.26
C VAL A 324 0.13 9.57 -14.25
N SER A 325 -0.59 10.01 -13.22
CA SER A 325 -0.04 10.80 -12.12
C SER A 325 -0.51 10.22 -10.79
N ARG A 326 0.31 10.44 -9.77
CA ARG A 326 0.01 10.05 -8.40
C ARG A 326 -1.03 10.98 -7.77
N VAL A 327 -1.10 12.23 -8.20
CA VAL A 327 -1.84 13.29 -7.48
C VAL A 327 -2.79 14.11 -8.37
N ASP A 328 -2.59 14.04 -9.69
CA ASP A 328 -3.31 14.83 -10.68
C ASP A 328 -4.12 13.94 -11.65
N PRO A 329 -5.16 14.49 -12.30
CA PRO A 329 -5.83 13.84 -13.42
C PRO A 329 -4.88 13.58 -14.61
N PRO A 330 -5.18 12.63 -15.51
CA PRO A 330 -6.43 11.87 -15.57
C PRO A 330 -6.54 10.81 -14.47
N VAL A 331 -7.74 10.72 -13.88
CA VAL A 331 -8.07 9.84 -12.74
C VAL A 331 -9.45 9.21 -12.96
N ALA A 332 -9.61 7.95 -12.60
CA ALA A 332 -10.88 7.24 -12.68
C ALA A 332 -11.46 7.02 -11.27
N ARG A 333 -12.76 7.27 -11.09
CA ARG A 333 -13.48 6.97 -9.85
C ARG A 333 -14.06 5.56 -9.89
N THR A 334 -13.36 4.59 -9.31
CA THR A 334 -13.76 3.17 -9.43
C THR A 334 -14.66 2.68 -8.30
N ARG A 335 -14.75 3.45 -7.21
CA ARG A 335 -15.65 3.18 -6.07
C ARG A 335 -15.48 1.77 -5.50
N ALA A 336 -14.23 1.36 -5.29
CA ALA A 336 -13.90 0.01 -4.88
C ALA A 336 -13.02 -0.01 -3.63
N VAL A 337 -13.27 -0.98 -2.76
CA VAL A 337 -12.35 -1.42 -1.71
C VAL A 337 -12.14 -2.91 -1.89
N LEU A 338 -10.89 -3.35 -1.82
CA LEU A 338 -10.50 -4.75 -1.93
C LEU A 338 -9.65 -5.16 -0.73
N ALA A 339 -9.68 -6.43 -0.33
CA ALA A 339 -8.82 -6.94 0.72
C ALA A 339 -8.41 -8.40 0.48
N SER A 340 -7.23 -8.77 1.00
CA SER A 340 -6.75 -10.15 1.05
C SER A 340 -5.66 -10.28 2.12
N THR A 341 -5.46 -11.50 2.61
CA THR A 341 -4.25 -11.85 3.38
C THR A 341 -3.01 -11.98 2.49
N ASP A 342 -3.19 -12.06 1.17
CA ASP A 342 -2.10 -12.15 0.18
C ASP A 342 -1.92 -10.82 -0.59
N PRO A 343 -0.80 -10.09 -0.40
CA PRO A 343 -0.58 -8.81 -1.06
C PRO A 343 -0.30 -8.94 -2.56
N VAL A 344 0.26 -10.05 -3.03
CA VAL A 344 0.55 -10.26 -4.45
C VAL A 344 -0.75 -10.54 -5.20
N ALA A 345 -1.59 -11.44 -4.67
CA ALA A 345 -2.90 -11.71 -5.24
C ALA A 345 -3.79 -10.46 -5.27
N LEU A 346 -3.75 -9.65 -4.19
CA LEU A 346 -4.49 -8.39 -4.11
C LEU A 346 -4.02 -7.37 -5.15
N ASP A 347 -2.71 -7.18 -5.29
CA ASP A 347 -2.14 -6.26 -6.28
C ASP A 347 -2.41 -6.76 -7.70
N TYR A 348 -2.20 -8.05 -7.98
CA TYR A 348 -2.51 -8.65 -9.28
C TYR A 348 -3.98 -8.39 -9.66
N HIS A 349 -4.92 -8.71 -8.76
CA HIS A 349 -6.35 -8.53 -9.00
C HIS A 349 -6.72 -7.05 -9.21
N SER A 350 -6.20 -6.17 -8.36
CA SER A 350 -6.49 -4.73 -8.44
C SER A 350 -5.89 -4.10 -9.70
N GLY A 351 -4.69 -4.52 -10.11
CA GLY A 351 -4.09 -4.13 -11.38
C GLY A 351 -4.93 -4.57 -12.58
N LYS A 352 -5.23 -5.87 -12.67
CA LYS A 352 -5.93 -6.48 -13.82
C LYS A 352 -7.35 -5.98 -14.01
N TYR A 353 -8.12 -5.91 -12.92
CA TYR A 353 -9.56 -5.70 -12.98
C TYR A 353 -10.01 -4.29 -12.59
N VAL A 354 -9.11 -3.44 -12.06
CA VAL A 354 -9.44 -2.08 -11.63
C VAL A 354 -8.56 -1.04 -12.31
N LEU A 355 -7.23 -1.09 -12.18
CA LEU A 355 -6.38 -0.03 -12.73
C LEU A 355 -6.23 -0.14 -14.27
N PHE A 356 -5.81 -1.30 -14.77
CA PHE A 356 -5.52 -1.51 -16.19
C PHE A 356 -6.71 -1.24 -17.12
N PRO A 357 -7.95 -1.67 -16.81
CA PRO A 357 -9.10 -1.41 -17.69
C PRO A 357 -9.39 0.08 -17.89
N ASN A 358 -9.08 0.91 -16.87
CA ASN A 358 -9.26 2.35 -16.91
C ASN A 358 -8.06 3.08 -17.54
N SER A 359 -6.84 2.65 -17.24
CA SER A 359 -5.64 3.30 -17.78
C SER A 359 -5.34 2.88 -19.23
N LYS A 360 -5.55 1.60 -19.54
CA LYS A 360 -5.15 0.91 -20.78
C LYS A 360 -3.66 1.05 -21.08
N LEU A 361 -2.84 1.15 -20.04
CA LEU A 361 -1.38 1.23 -20.14
C LEU A 361 -0.77 -0.15 -19.89
N ALA A 362 0.04 -0.64 -20.84
CA ALA A 362 0.66 -1.97 -20.75
C ALA A 362 1.53 -2.16 -19.49
N ILE A 363 2.04 -1.07 -18.90
CA ILE A 363 2.79 -1.08 -17.63
C ILE A 363 1.94 -1.38 -16.39
N HIS A 364 0.61 -1.31 -16.49
CA HIS A 364 -0.32 -1.65 -15.42
C HIS A 364 -0.95 -3.03 -15.61
N ASP A 365 -0.68 -3.70 -16.72
CA ASP A 365 -1.18 -5.03 -17.00
C ASP A 365 -0.32 -6.08 -16.27
N PRO A 366 -0.88 -6.81 -15.28
CA PRO A 366 -0.15 -7.86 -14.59
C PRO A 366 0.02 -9.13 -15.43
N ASP A 367 -0.63 -9.25 -16.59
CA ASP A 367 -0.41 -10.36 -17.53
C ASP A 367 0.73 -10.07 -18.51
N ASN A 368 1.09 -8.80 -18.69
CA ASN A 368 2.26 -8.43 -19.47
C ASN A 368 3.54 -8.73 -18.68
N VAL A 369 4.20 -9.85 -19.00
CA VAL A 369 5.47 -10.29 -18.36
C VAL A 369 6.62 -9.30 -18.48
N LYS A 370 6.54 -8.35 -19.42
CA LYS A 370 7.54 -7.29 -19.58
C LYS A 370 7.25 -6.05 -18.73
N SER A 371 6.03 -5.93 -18.18
CA SER A 371 5.69 -4.76 -17.36
C SER A 371 6.48 -4.77 -16.05
N PRO A 372 6.95 -3.60 -15.58
CA PRO A 372 7.62 -3.51 -14.27
C PRO A 372 6.70 -3.99 -13.14
N PHE A 373 5.39 -3.78 -13.31
CA PHE A 373 4.37 -4.24 -12.38
C PHE A 373 4.37 -5.76 -12.24
N ARG A 374 4.22 -6.50 -13.36
CA ARG A 374 4.28 -7.96 -13.35
C ARG A 374 5.61 -8.47 -12.83
N GLN A 375 6.72 -7.85 -13.24
CA GLN A 375 8.06 -8.27 -12.80
C GLN A 375 8.22 -8.20 -11.29
N TYR A 376 7.77 -7.13 -10.63
CA TYR A 376 7.85 -7.05 -9.17
C TYR A 376 6.84 -7.99 -8.47
N LEU A 377 5.67 -8.24 -9.06
CA LEU A 377 4.75 -9.24 -8.48
C LEU A 377 5.37 -10.65 -8.51
N ALA A 378 6.01 -10.99 -9.63
CA ALA A 378 6.62 -12.30 -9.82
C ALA A 378 7.75 -12.59 -8.82
N THR A 379 8.67 -11.64 -8.65
CA THR A 379 9.78 -11.79 -7.71
C THR A 379 9.31 -11.71 -6.26
N CYS A 380 8.28 -10.91 -5.95
CA CYS A 380 7.69 -10.91 -4.61
C CYS A 380 7.08 -12.27 -4.27
N ALA A 381 6.30 -12.86 -5.18
CA ALA A 381 5.75 -14.20 -5.03
C ALA A 381 6.84 -15.25 -4.84
N GLU A 382 7.87 -15.23 -5.69
CA GLU A 382 9.01 -16.15 -5.60
C GLU A 382 9.68 -16.09 -4.22
N LYS A 383 9.89 -14.88 -3.68
CA LYS A 383 10.60 -14.68 -2.41
C LYS A 383 9.74 -14.83 -1.17
N SER A 384 8.42 -14.72 -1.27
CA SER A 384 7.49 -14.76 -0.13
C SER A 384 6.54 -15.96 -0.08
N GLY A 385 6.45 -16.74 -1.16
CA GLY A 385 5.42 -17.77 -1.32
C GLY A 385 4.01 -17.21 -1.53
N CYS A 386 3.85 -15.90 -1.74
CA CYS A 386 2.55 -15.31 -2.07
C CYS A 386 2.04 -15.76 -3.45
N VAL A 387 0.72 -15.71 -3.63
CA VAL A 387 0.05 -16.31 -4.79
C VAL A 387 0.01 -15.35 -5.97
N LEU A 388 0.77 -15.67 -7.03
CA LEU A 388 0.77 -14.96 -8.30
C LEU A 388 -0.16 -15.56 -9.34
N ASP A 389 -0.34 -16.89 -9.29
CA ASP A 389 -1.18 -17.64 -10.22
C ASP A 389 -2.64 -17.34 -9.90
N GLU A 390 -3.27 -16.52 -10.75
CA GLU A 390 -4.65 -16.11 -10.52
C GLU A 390 -5.57 -17.31 -10.41
N SER A 391 -5.31 -18.43 -11.13
CA SER A 391 -6.16 -19.62 -11.12
C SER A 391 -6.29 -20.26 -9.73
N ARG A 392 -5.36 -19.96 -8.81
CA ARG A 392 -5.35 -20.40 -7.41
C ARG A 392 -5.89 -19.36 -6.43
N VAL A 393 -6.47 -18.26 -6.92
CA VAL A 393 -7.03 -17.17 -6.10
C VAL A 393 -8.55 -17.15 -6.27
N ASP A 394 -9.29 -17.35 -5.18
CA ASP A 394 -10.74 -17.14 -5.20
C ASP A 394 -11.10 -15.65 -5.11
N VAL A 395 -12.27 -15.26 -5.64
CA VAL A 395 -12.74 -13.87 -5.62
C VAL A 395 -14.18 -13.80 -5.14
N VAL A 396 -14.39 -13.12 -4.01
CA VAL A 396 -15.72 -12.83 -3.48
C VAL A 396 -16.00 -11.35 -3.64
N SER A 397 -17.05 -11.02 -4.38
CA SER A 397 -17.30 -9.65 -4.83
C SER A 397 -18.74 -9.25 -4.56
N TYR A 398 -18.95 -8.09 -3.95
CA TYR A 398 -20.28 -7.55 -3.67
C TYR A 398 -20.47 -6.18 -4.32
N ASP A 399 -21.63 -5.99 -4.94
CA ASP A 399 -22.04 -4.72 -5.52
C ASP A 399 -23.06 -4.05 -4.59
N ILE A 400 -22.66 -2.96 -3.94
CA ILE A 400 -23.52 -2.21 -3.01
C ILE A 400 -24.71 -1.59 -3.75
N GLY A 401 -24.49 -1.04 -4.95
CA GLY A 401 -25.52 -0.36 -5.73
C GLY A 401 -26.64 -1.31 -6.16
N ASN A 402 -26.28 -2.54 -6.53
CA ASN A 402 -27.23 -3.57 -6.95
C ASN A 402 -27.61 -4.57 -5.84
N LYS A 403 -27.03 -4.41 -4.63
CA LYS A 403 -27.24 -5.26 -3.45
C LYS A 403 -27.11 -6.77 -3.75
N ARG A 404 -26.07 -7.17 -4.48
CA ARG A 404 -25.86 -8.56 -4.88
C ARG A 404 -24.40 -8.98 -4.84
N ILE A 405 -24.17 -10.27 -4.62
CA ILE A 405 -22.88 -10.90 -4.93
C ILE A 405 -22.72 -10.91 -6.45
N ARG A 406 -21.56 -10.48 -6.93
CA ARG A 406 -21.20 -10.37 -8.34
C ARG A 406 -19.92 -11.15 -8.59
N ASN A 407 -20.06 -12.41 -9.01
CA ASN A 407 -18.95 -13.27 -9.43
C ASN A 407 -18.75 -13.25 -10.96
N ASP A 408 -19.66 -12.58 -11.67
CA ASP A 408 -19.66 -12.34 -13.10
C ASP A 408 -19.17 -10.93 -13.43
N ASP A 409 -18.30 -10.81 -14.44
CA ASP A 409 -17.71 -9.56 -14.89
C ASP A 409 -16.87 -8.84 -13.82
N LEU A 410 -15.63 -9.29 -13.68
CA LEU A 410 -14.72 -8.74 -12.69
C LEU A 410 -14.25 -7.31 -13.01
N VAL A 411 -14.38 -6.85 -14.24
CA VAL A 411 -13.81 -5.57 -14.68
C VAL A 411 -14.61 -4.39 -14.10
N LEU A 412 -13.89 -3.42 -13.53
CA LEU A 412 -14.45 -2.17 -13.04
C LEU A 412 -14.02 -1.00 -13.93
N TYR A 413 -15.00 -0.30 -14.48
CA TYR A 413 -14.81 0.97 -15.16
C TYR A 413 -15.28 2.10 -14.25
N GLY A 414 -14.44 3.11 -14.06
CA GLY A 414 -14.78 4.33 -13.33
C GLY A 414 -15.05 5.50 -14.27
N ASP A 415 -15.81 6.47 -13.78
CA ASP A 415 -15.94 7.76 -14.46
C ASP A 415 -14.58 8.47 -14.44
N VAL A 416 -14.13 8.94 -15.61
CA VAL A 416 -12.80 9.55 -15.77
C VAL A 416 -12.90 11.06 -15.71
N GLU A 417 -12.20 11.66 -14.75
CA GLU A 417 -11.86 13.07 -14.75
C GLU A 417 -10.55 13.24 -15.50
N TRP A 418 -10.56 13.93 -16.64
CA TRP A 418 -9.38 14.07 -17.51
C TRP A 418 -8.42 15.17 -17.07
N GLY A 419 -8.91 16.19 -16.35
CA GLY A 419 -8.15 17.41 -16.08
C GLY A 419 -7.90 18.27 -17.31
N ARG A 420 -7.02 19.27 -17.17
CA ARG A 420 -6.70 20.26 -18.21
C ARG A 420 -5.20 20.46 -18.46
N ASP A 421 -4.35 19.70 -17.78
CA ASP A 421 -2.89 19.80 -17.95
C ASP A 421 -2.47 19.13 -19.26
N PRO A 422 -1.99 19.90 -20.27
CA PRO A 422 -1.62 19.34 -21.56
C PRO A 422 -0.45 18.35 -21.46
N MET A 423 0.47 18.52 -20.51
CA MET A 423 1.62 17.62 -20.34
C MET A 423 1.18 16.24 -19.82
N LEU A 424 0.25 16.22 -18.87
CA LEU A 424 -0.29 14.96 -18.34
C LEU A 424 -1.17 14.23 -19.35
N LEU A 425 -1.95 14.97 -20.14
CA LEU A 425 -2.74 14.39 -21.24
C LEU A 425 -1.84 13.82 -22.34
N LEU A 426 -0.77 14.54 -22.72
CA LEU A 426 0.21 14.05 -23.68
C LEU A 426 0.94 12.81 -23.16
N LYS A 427 1.33 12.81 -21.88
CA LYS A 427 1.91 11.64 -21.19
C LYS A 427 0.96 10.45 -21.24
N TYR A 428 -0.33 10.65 -20.98
CA TYR A 428 -1.34 9.59 -21.07
C TYR A 428 -1.43 8.99 -22.47
N ILE A 429 -1.52 9.83 -23.50
CA ILE A 429 -1.57 9.38 -24.89
C ILE A 429 -0.28 8.63 -25.24
N TYR A 430 0.88 9.21 -24.91
CA TYR A 430 2.19 8.61 -25.17
C TYR A 430 2.31 7.21 -24.58
N LEU A 431 2.00 7.04 -23.28
CA LEU A 431 2.10 5.74 -22.60
C LEU A 431 1.07 4.72 -23.08
N ARG A 432 -0.05 5.16 -23.67
CA ARG A 432 -1.11 4.28 -24.13
C ARG A 432 -0.83 3.66 -25.50
N PHE A 433 -0.08 4.35 -26.35
CA PHE A 433 0.16 3.93 -27.73
C PHE A 433 1.59 3.47 -28.01
N LEU A 434 2.54 3.74 -27.12
CA LEU A 434 3.89 3.20 -27.26
C LEU A 434 4.03 1.86 -26.54
N PRO A 435 4.55 0.83 -27.20
CA PRO A 435 4.91 -0.41 -26.54
C PRO A 435 6.09 -0.15 -25.57
N ILE A 436 5.92 -0.57 -24.32
CA ILE A 436 6.95 -0.57 -23.27
C ILE A 436 7.40 -2.01 -23.04
#